data_AF-A0A3D1D316-F1
#
_entry.id   AF-A0A3D1D316-F1
#
_cell.length_a   1.000
_cell.length_b   1.000
_cell.length_c   1.000
_cell.angle_alpha   90.00
_cell.angle_beta   90.00
_cell.angle_gamma   90.00
#
_symmetry.space_group_name_H-M   'P 1'
#
loop_
_entity.id
_entity.type
_entity.pdbx_description
1 polymer ?
#
loop_
_entity_poly.entity_id
_entity_poly.type
_entity_poly.pdbx_seq_one_letter_code
_entity_poly.pdbx_strand_id
1 'polypeptide(L)' 'MKRIAIQGMLGSFHDIAAHEYFKDEQIQLICCDTFEQVFDNVKKDPTVICISAIEN' A
#
# COMPACT_ATOMS: atom_id res chain seq x y z
N MET A 1 9.44 -10.72 1.94
CA MET A 1 8.22 -10.33 1.21
C MET A 1 7.50 -9.27 2.02
N LYS A 2 7.36 -8.06 1.49
CA LYS A 2 6.69 -6.95 2.17
C LYS A 2 5.21 -6.91 1.81
N ARG A 3 4.34 -6.62 2.79
CA ARG A 3 2.90 -6.46 2.57
C ARG A 3 2.57 -4.98 2.61
N ILE A 4 2.06 -4.46 1.50
CA ILE A 4 1.82 -3.03 1.34
C ILE A 4 0.31 -2.81 1.16
N ALA A 5 -0.30 -2.07 2.08
CA ALA A 5 -1.66 -1.62 1.95
C ALA A 5 -1.71 -0.31 1.16
N ILE A 6 -2.56 -0.27 0.13
CA ILE A 6 -2.77 0.90 -0.74
C ILE A 6 -4.26 1.18 -0.89
N GLN A 7 -4.61 2.45 -1.07
CA GLN A 7 -5.95 2.83 -1.50
C GLN A 7 -6.04 2.72 -3.03
N GLY A 8 -7.10 2.09 -3.54
CA GLY A 8 -7.29 1.82 -4.95
C GLY A 8 -7.02 0.37 -5.35
N MET A 9 -6.67 0.19 -6.62
CA MET A 9 -6.55 -1.11 -7.28
C MET A 9 -5.23 -1.24 -8.03
N LEU A 10 -4.97 -2.43 -8.59
CA LEU A 10 -3.81 -2.66 -9.46
C LEU A 10 -3.82 -1.66 -10.64
N GLY A 11 -2.66 -1.07 -10.93
CA GLY A 11 -2.46 -0.01 -11.92
C GLY A 11 -2.75 1.41 -11.43
N SER A 12 -3.20 1.59 -10.17
CA SER A 12 -3.37 2.93 -9.58
C SER A 12 -2.03 3.63 -9.35
N PHE A 13 -2.04 4.95 -9.13
CA PHE A 13 -0.82 5.68 -8.76
C PHE A 13 -0.16 5.14 -7.49
N HIS A 14 -0.95 4.66 -6.51
CA HIS A 14 -0.41 4.06 -5.29
C HIS A 14 0.25 2.70 -5.54
N ASP A 15 -0.27 1.91 -6.49
CA ASP A 15 0.37 0.67 -6.94
C ASP A 15 1.73 0.98 -7.60
N ILE A 16 1.75 1.91 -8.56
CA ILE A 16 2.97 2.31 -9.24
C ILE A 16 3.99 2.85 -8.23
N ALA A 17 3.57 3.71 -7.31
CA ALA A 17 4.44 4.24 -6.25
C ALA A 17 5.00 3.13 -5.35
N ALA A 18 4.21 2.10 -5.02
CA ALA A 18 4.67 0.96 -4.23
C ALA A 18 5.76 0.17 -4.96
N HIS A 19 5.55 -0.12 -6.25
CA HIS A 19 6.54 -0.84 -7.06
C HIS A 19 7.80 -0.02 -7.32
N GLU A 20 7.70 1.30 -7.56
CA GLU A 20 8.86 2.17 -7.75
C GLU A 20 9.70 2.30 -6.47
N TYR A 21 9.05 2.47 -5.32
CA TYR A 21 9.74 2.61 -4.03
C TYR A 21 10.42 1.30 -3.58
N PHE A 22 9.77 0.16 -3.82
CA PHE A 22 10.25 -1.18 -3.44
C PHE A 22 10.75 -2.00 -4.64
N LYS A 23 11.28 -1.35 -5.68
CA LYS A 23 11.62 -1.97 -6.98
C LYS A 23 12.51 -3.21 -6.93
N ASP A 24 13.39 -3.30 -5.93
CA ASP A 24 14.33 -4.40 -5.75
C ASP A 24 13.84 -5.45 -4.74
N GLU A 25 12.59 -5.33 -4.29
CA GLU A 25 11.98 -6.19 -3.28
C GLU A 25 10.69 -6.83 -3.76
N GLN A 26 10.45 -8.07 -3.31
CA GLN A 26 9.16 -8.71 -3.55
C GLN A 26 8.09 -8.13 -2.62
N ILE A 27 7.07 -7.51 -3.22
CA ILE A 27 5.91 -6.95 -2.52
C ILE A 27 4.63 -7.73 -2.80
N GLN A 28 3.70 -7.67 -1.85
CA GLN A 28 2.32 -8.12 -1.98
C GLN A 28 1.41 -6.95 -1.62
N LEU A 29 0.52 -6.58 -2.54
CA LEU A 29 -0.43 -5.50 -2.33
C LEU A 29 -1.68 -5.97 -1.60
N ILE A 30 -2.17 -5.13 -0.70
CA ILE A 30 -3.49 -5.21 -0.06
C ILE A 30 -4.28 -4.00 -0.57
N CYS A 31 -5.10 -4.21 -1.60
CA CYS A 31 -5.93 -3.17 -2.19
C CYS A 31 -7.11 -2.87 -1.26
N CYS A 32 -7.34 -1.58 -1.00
CA CYS A 32 -8.39 -1.08 -0.13
C CYS A 32 -9.21 -0.01 -0.87
N ASP A 33 -10.51 0.08 -0.63
CA ASP A 33 -11.36 1.08 -1.28
C ASP A 33 -11.16 2.49 -0.71
N THR A 34 -10.77 2.56 0.58
CA THR A 34 -10.68 3.80 1.37
C THR A 34 -9.37 3.88 2.14
N PHE A 35 -8.96 5.09 2.53
CA PHE A 35 -7.77 5.29 3.37
C PHE A 35 -7.95 4.67 4.76
N GLU A 36 -9.16 4.72 5.32
CA GLU A 36 -9.49 4.11 6.60
C GLU A 36 -9.18 2.61 6.60
N GLN A 37 -9.54 1.90 5.53
CA GLN A 37 -9.21 0.48 5.37
C GLN A 37 -7.70 0.23 5.29
N VAL A 38 -6.93 1.12 4.64
CA VAL A 38 -5.46 1.02 4.61
C VAL A 38 -4.91 1.10 6.03
N PHE A 39 -5.33 2.11 6.81
CA PHE A 39 -4.86 2.27 8.19
C PHE A 39 -5.32 1.14 9.11
N ASP A 40 -6.51 0.59 8.90
CA ASP A 40 -6.99 -0.55 9.68
C ASP A 40 -6.18 -1.82 9.43
N ASN A 41 -5.63 -2.02 8.22
CA ASN A 41 -4.69 -3.11 7.94
C ASN A 41 -3.39 -2.96 8.76
N VAL A 42 -2.84 -1.74 8.83
CA VAL A 42 -1.62 -1.46 9.61
C VAL A 42 -1.85 -1.61 11.12
N LYS A 43 -3.01 -1.17 11.63
CA LYS A 43 -3.37 -1.35 13.06
C LYS A 43 -3.49 -2.82 13.45
N LYS A 44 -4.04 -3.66 12.57
CA LYS A 44 -4.23 -5.10 12.81
C LYS A 44 -2.93 -5.88 12.75
N ASP A 45 -2.02 -5.45 11.88
CA ASP A 45 -0.75 -6.13 11.65
C ASP A 45 0.37 -5.09 11.49
N PRO A 46 1.24 -4.90 12.52
CA PRO A 46 2.30 -3.90 12.49
C PRO A 46 3.42 -4.21 11.47
N THR A 47 3.38 -5.39 10.82
CA THR A 47 4.30 -5.72 9.72
C THR A 47 3.83 -5.21 8.36
N VAL A 48 2.57 -4.75 8.25
CA VAL A 48 2.02 -4.15 7.04
C VAL A 48 2.47 -2.70 6.93
N ILE A 49 2.94 -2.33 5.74
CA ILE A 49 3.35 -0.97 5.41
C ILE A 49 2.20 -0.29 4.66
N CYS A 50 1.93 0.99 4.95
CA CYS A 50 0.95 1.80 4.22
C CYS A 50 1.68 2.71 3.23
N ILE A 51 1.15 2.82 2.01
CA ILE A 51 1.49 3.89 1.07
C ILE A 51 0.22 4.72 0.84
N SER A 52 0.34 6.03 1.05
CA SER A 52 -0.76 6.99 0.90
C SER A 52 -0.24 8.29 0.32
N ALA A 53 -0.96 8.84 -0.65
CA ALA A 53 -0.79 10.25 -1.02
C ALA A 53 -1.13 11.15 0.19
N ILE A 54 -0.33 12.19 0.38
CA ILE A 54 -0.55 13.23 1.41
C ILE A 54 -0.75 14.62 0.80
N GLU A 55 -0.29 14.80 -0.45
CA GLU A 55 -0.34 16.04 -1.24
C GLU A 55 -0.47 15.67 -2.73
N ASN A 56 -0.86 16.64 -3.58
CA ASN A 56 -0.94 16.48 -5.04
C ASN A 56 -0.21 17.62 -5.77
#